data_AF-A0A946MH92-F1
#
_entry.id   AF-A0A946MH92-F1
#
_cell.length_a   1.000
_cell.length_b   1.000
_cell.length_c   1.000
_cell.angle_alpha   90.00
_cell.angle_beta   90.00
_cell.angle_gamma   90.00
#
_symmetry.space_group_name_H-M   'P 1'
#
loop_
_entity.id
_entity.type
_entity.pdbx_description
1 polymer ?
#
loop_
_entity_poly.entity_id
_entity_poly.type
_entity_poly.pdbx_seq_one_letter_code
_entity_poly.pdbx_strand_id
1 'polypeptide(L)'
;MRHISFIFFVTIIFVASIFFRIGLLVAAQKPNVILIITDDLGNTGLSSWGSSFYETPHIDALAKSGVLFKNFYSASCLCSPARASLMTGKYPQRVGITEYIESTRKTGPHSHETTLPQTEITLGEAFKKNGYQTGYIGKWHLGAEAGGWPKDHGFDWAMASCEHGMPGSYFFPYK
;
A
#
# COMPACT_ATOMS: atom_id res chain seq x y z
N MET A 1 53.45 -26.12 -25.31
CA MET A 1 52.32 -26.72 -24.56
C MET A 1 51.92 -25.93 -23.30
N ARG A 2 52.85 -25.51 -22.42
CA ARG A 2 52.51 -24.76 -21.18
C ARG A 2 51.78 -23.41 -21.39
N HIS A 3 52.08 -22.67 -22.45
CA HIS A 3 51.42 -21.39 -22.75
C HIS A 3 49.96 -21.55 -23.21
N ILE A 4 49.64 -22.63 -23.92
CA ILE A 4 48.28 -22.89 -24.41
C ILE A 4 47.35 -23.24 -23.23
N SER A 5 47.83 -24.03 -22.27
CA SER A 5 47.08 -24.37 -21.05
C SER A 5 46.83 -23.15 -20.14
N PHE A 6 47.78 -22.21 -20.08
CA PHE A 6 47.62 -20.98 -19.28
C PHE A 6 46.56 -20.04 -19.88
N ILE A 7 46.58 -19.84 -21.20
CA ILE A 7 45.59 -19.02 -21.90
C ILE A 7 44.19 -19.61 -21.71
N PHE A 8 44.04 -20.93 -21.86
CA PHE A 8 42.76 -21.62 -21.69
C PHE A 8 42.19 -21.45 -20.27
N PHE A 9 43.04 -21.51 -19.25
CA PHE A 9 42.63 -21.34 -17.86
C PHE A 9 42.17 -19.90 -17.56
N VAL A 10 42.87 -18.90 -18.08
CA VAL A 10 42.49 -17.47 -17.94
C VAL A 10 41.15 -17.19 -18.65
N THR A 11 40.92 -17.77 -19.82
CA THR A 11 39.65 -17.63 -20.54
C THR A 11 38.48 -18.23 -19.75
N ILE A 12 38.65 -19.40 -19.12
CA ILE A 12 37.61 -20.02 -18.30
C ILE A 12 37.25 -19.13 -17.09
N ILE A 13 38.24 -18.58 -16.39
CA ILE A 13 37.99 -17.66 -15.26
C ILE A 13 37.28 -16.40 -15.73
N PHE A 14 37.69 -15.83 -16.85
CA PHE A 14 37.07 -14.64 -17.40
C PHE A 14 35.59 -14.89 -17.76
N VAL A 15 35.30 -15.99 -18.45
CA VAL A 15 33.96 -16.41 -18.83
C VAL A 15 33.08 -16.71 -17.60
N ALA A 16 33.62 -17.42 -16.60
CA ALA A 16 32.92 -17.68 -15.34
C ALA A 16 32.60 -16.37 -14.58
N SER A 17 33.50 -15.38 -14.62
CA SER A 17 33.26 -14.07 -14.01
C SER A 17 32.14 -13.29 -14.71
N ILE A 18 32.03 -13.42 -16.04
CA ILE A 18 30.97 -12.80 -16.84
C ILE A 18 29.62 -13.43 -16.48
N PHE A 19 29.54 -14.77 -16.45
CA PHE A 19 28.30 -15.46 -16.08
C PHE A 19 27.87 -15.16 -14.64
N PHE A 20 28.80 -15.05 -13.70
CA PHE A 20 28.51 -14.65 -12.33
C PHE A 20 27.94 -13.22 -12.23
N ARG A 21 28.49 -12.27 -13.00
CA ARG A 21 27.98 -10.89 -13.05
C ARG A 21 26.61 -10.78 -13.70
N ILE A 22 26.33 -11.58 -14.74
CA ILE A 22 25.01 -11.64 -15.37
C ILE A 22 23.98 -12.22 -14.40
N GLY A 23 24.34 -13.26 -13.62
CA GLY A 23 23.46 -13.82 -12.58
C GLY A 23 23.08 -12.82 -11.49
N LEU A 24 24.00 -11.91 -11.12
CA LEU A 24 23.74 -10.81 -10.18
C LEU A 24 22.82 -9.72 -10.77
N LEU A 25 22.92 -9.44 -12.07
CA LEU A 25 22.07 -8.46 -12.78
C LEU A 25 20.64 -8.97 -12.98
N VAL A 26 20.45 -10.29 -13.06
CA VAL A 26 19.14 -10.94 -13.16
C VAL A 26 18.52 -11.20 -11.77
N ALA A 27 19.09 -10.64 -10.69
CA ALA A 27 18.36 -10.51 -9.45
C ALA A 27 17.06 -9.72 -9.73
N ALA A 28 15.92 -10.39 -9.59
CA ALA A 28 14.62 -9.87 -10.01
C ALA A 28 14.42 -8.46 -9.45
N GLN A 29 14.28 -7.49 -10.35
CA GLN A 29 14.02 -6.11 -9.97
C GLN A 29 12.74 -6.08 -9.13
N LYS A 30 12.80 -5.47 -7.95
CA LYS A 30 11.63 -5.37 -7.07
C LYS A 30 10.50 -4.67 -7.82
N PRO A 31 9.28 -5.25 -7.88
CA PRO A 31 8.18 -4.63 -8.60
C PRO A 31 7.71 -3.37 -7.84
N ASN A 32 7.23 -2.37 -8.58
CA ASN A 32 6.49 -1.27 -7.98
C ASN A 32 5.14 -1.78 -7.47
N VAL A 33 4.75 -1.37 -6.26
CA VAL A 33 3.47 -1.73 -5.66
C VAL A 33 2.62 -0.48 -5.57
N ILE A 34 1.45 -0.51 -6.22
CA ILE A 34 0.46 0.58 -6.17
C ILE A 34 -0.82 0.01 -5.58
N LEU A 35 -1.24 0.58 -4.45
CA LEU A 35 -2.49 0.22 -3.78
C LEU A 35 -3.50 1.36 -3.96
N ILE A 36 -4.58 1.09 -4.69
CA ILE A 36 -5.67 2.03 -4.92
C ILE A 36 -6.85 1.61 -4.05
N ILE A 37 -7.30 2.51 -3.18
CA ILE A 37 -8.42 2.28 -2.25
C ILE A 37 -9.46 3.35 -2.52
N THR A 38 -10.69 2.93 -2.75
CA THR A 38 -11.86 3.81 -2.91
C THR A 38 -12.57 3.98 -1.57
N ASP A 39 -13.13 5.16 -1.32
CA ASP A 39 -13.99 5.42 -0.16
C ASP A 39 -15.46 5.19 -0.57
N ASP A 40 -16.19 4.38 0.20
CA ASP A 40 -17.63 4.09 0.04
C ASP A 40 -18.07 3.51 -1.33
N LEU A 41 -17.16 2.89 -2.09
CA LEU A 41 -17.52 2.18 -3.33
C LEU A 41 -18.10 0.80 -3.02
N GLY A 42 -19.40 0.65 -3.27
CA GLY A 42 -20.10 -0.64 -3.19
C GLY A 42 -19.86 -1.55 -4.39
N ASN A 43 -20.21 -2.82 -4.24
CA ASN A 43 -20.07 -3.85 -5.28
C ASN A 43 -20.89 -3.58 -6.55
N THR A 44 -21.96 -2.77 -6.47
CA THR A 44 -22.78 -2.35 -7.61
C THR A 44 -22.21 -1.14 -8.36
N GLY A 45 -21.06 -0.60 -7.91
CA GLY A 45 -20.46 0.62 -8.46
C GLY A 45 -19.55 0.41 -9.67
N LEU A 46 -19.29 -0.82 -10.11
CA LEU A 46 -18.35 -1.12 -11.20
C LEU A 46 -19.00 -1.98 -12.29
N SER A 47 -18.73 -1.67 -13.57
CA SER A 47 -19.24 -2.46 -14.69
C SER A 47 -18.65 -3.88 -14.69
N SER A 48 -17.38 -4.03 -14.34
CA SER A 48 -16.71 -5.33 -14.10
C SER A 48 -17.35 -6.16 -12.98
N TRP A 49 -18.15 -5.56 -12.10
CA TRP A 49 -18.97 -6.24 -11.10
C TRP A 49 -20.43 -6.44 -11.49
N GLY A 50 -20.82 -6.08 -12.72
CA GLY A 50 -22.15 -6.28 -13.27
C GLY A 50 -23.03 -5.04 -13.26
N SER A 51 -22.49 -3.87 -12.90
CA SER A 51 -23.23 -2.62 -13.01
C SER A 51 -23.50 -2.26 -14.48
N SER A 52 -24.75 -1.96 -14.80
CA SER A 52 -25.14 -1.42 -16.12
C SER A 52 -25.33 0.09 -16.11
N PHE A 53 -25.15 0.75 -14.95
CA PHE A 53 -25.41 2.18 -14.78
C PHE A 53 -24.13 3.03 -14.83
N TYR A 54 -23.05 2.56 -14.21
CA TYR A 54 -21.78 3.30 -14.16
C TYR A 54 -20.85 2.90 -15.32
N GLU A 55 -20.07 3.87 -15.80
CA GLU A 55 -19.04 3.68 -16.81
C GLU A 55 -17.65 3.70 -16.15
N THR A 56 -16.99 2.55 -16.05
CA THR A 56 -15.67 2.42 -15.39
C THR A 56 -14.57 1.85 -16.30
N PRO A 57 -14.39 2.39 -17.53
CA PRO A 57 -13.62 1.72 -18.58
C PRO A 57 -12.15 1.41 -18.19
N HIS A 58 -11.51 2.27 -17.40
CA HIS A 58 -10.13 2.05 -16.94
C HIS A 58 -10.03 0.96 -15.86
N ILE A 59 -10.99 0.90 -14.93
CA ILE A 59 -11.04 -0.16 -13.92
C ILE A 59 -11.40 -1.50 -14.58
N ASP A 60 -12.30 -1.47 -15.56
CA ASP A 60 -12.69 -2.67 -16.31
C ASP A 60 -11.52 -3.22 -17.15
N ALA A 61 -10.69 -2.34 -17.73
CA ALA A 61 -9.46 -2.74 -18.41
C ALA A 61 -8.45 -3.39 -17.44
N LEU A 62 -8.32 -2.89 -16.21
CA LEU A 62 -7.49 -3.51 -15.17
C LEU A 62 -8.05 -4.88 -14.77
N ALA A 63 -9.36 -5.00 -14.56
CA ALA A 63 -10.01 -6.26 -14.23
C ALA A 63 -9.86 -7.31 -15.34
N LYS A 64 -9.92 -6.90 -16.62
CA LYS A 64 -9.76 -7.79 -17.78
C LYS A 64 -8.32 -8.27 -18.00
N SER A 65 -7.34 -7.42 -17.68
CA SER A 65 -5.92 -7.75 -17.85
C SER A 65 -5.27 -8.37 -16.59
N GLY A 66 -5.99 -8.41 -15.48
CA GLY A 66 -5.53 -8.94 -14.20
C GLY A 66 -6.47 -9.99 -13.61
N VAL A 67 -6.58 -9.97 -12.27
CA VAL A 67 -7.43 -10.89 -11.50
C VAL A 67 -8.54 -10.10 -10.83
N LEU A 68 -9.78 -10.55 -11.00
CA LEU A 68 -10.96 -9.98 -10.36
C LEU A 68 -11.45 -10.89 -9.22
N PHE A 69 -11.40 -10.39 -7.99
CA PHE A 69 -11.95 -11.09 -6.83
C PHE A 69 -13.43 -10.74 -6.67
N LYS A 70 -14.33 -11.72 -6.83
CA LYS A 70 -15.77 -11.54 -6.57
C LYS A 70 -16.15 -11.67 -5.08
N ASN A 71 -15.26 -12.28 -4.29
CA ASN A 71 -15.41 -12.47 -2.86
C ASN A 71 -14.23 -11.78 -2.15
N PHE A 72 -14.30 -10.45 -2.02
CA PHE A 72 -13.29 -9.63 -1.34
C PHE A 72 -13.98 -8.79 -0.26
N TYR A 73 -13.47 -8.82 0.96
CA TYR A 73 -14.15 -8.24 2.13
C TYR A 73 -13.24 -7.25 2.85
N SER A 74 -13.82 -6.11 3.24
CA SER A 74 -13.19 -5.20 4.19
C SER A 74 -13.24 -5.80 5.60
N ALA A 75 -12.20 -5.53 6.41
CA ALA A 75 -12.17 -5.96 7.80
C ALA A 75 -13.20 -5.24 8.70
N SER A 76 -13.77 -4.13 8.22
CA SER A 76 -14.84 -3.39 8.88
C SER A 76 -15.75 -2.69 7.87
N CYS A 77 -16.99 -2.41 8.27
CA CYS A 77 -17.94 -1.58 7.53
C CYS A 77 -17.68 -0.07 7.68
N LEU A 78 -16.65 0.32 8.43
CA LEU A 78 -16.29 1.72 8.70
C LEU A 78 -14.86 2.03 8.21
N CYS A 79 -14.65 3.31 7.86
CA CYS A 79 -13.42 3.81 7.23
C CYS A 79 -12.17 3.64 8.10
N SER A 80 -12.09 4.24 9.29
CA SER A 80 -10.92 4.15 10.19
C SER A 80 -10.52 2.70 10.52
N PRO A 81 -11.42 1.83 11.04
CA PRO A 81 -11.05 0.45 11.34
C PRO A 81 -10.62 -0.35 10.11
N ALA A 82 -11.27 -0.15 8.95
CA ALA A 82 -10.86 -0.81 7.71
C ALA A 82 -9.45 -0.40 7.26
N ARG A 83 -9.13 0.91 7.34
CA ARG A 83 -7.80 1.45 7.01
C ARG A 83 -6.74 0.97 8.00
N ALA A 84 -7.08 0.89 9.29
CA ALA A 84 -6.17 0.39 10.32
C ALA A 84 -5.78 -1.07 10.04
N SER A 85 -6.78 -1.89 9.70
CA SER A 85 -6.55 -3.28 9.30
C SER A 85 -5.74 -3.40 8.02
N LEU A 86 -6.01 -2.56 7.02
CA LEU A 86 -5.24 -2.57 5.78
C LEU A 86 -3.76 -2.22 6.00
N MET A 87 -3.48 -1.23 6.85
CA MET A 87 -2.11 -0.82 7.13
C MET A 87 -1.34 -1.85 7.95
N THR A 88 -1.99 -2.53 8.90
CA THR A 88 -1.32 -3.40 9.88
C THR A 88 -1.43 -4.89 9.58
N GLY A 89 -2.36 -5.29 8.72
CA GLY A 89 -2.74 -6.69 8.51
C GLY A 89 -3.47 -7.34 9.69
N LYS A 90 -3.94 -6.54 10.67
CA LYS A 90 -4.60 -7.02 11.89
C LYS A 90 -6.08 -6.67 11.90
N TYR A 91 -6.90 -7.47 12.58
CA TYR A 91 -8.30 -7.11 12.82
C TYR A 91 -8.43 -5.83 13.64
N PRO A 92 -9.50 -5.02 13.44
CA PRO A 92 -9.69 -3.75 14.12
C PRO A 92 -9.57 -3.84 15.65
N GLN A 93 -10.09 -4.93 16.23
CA GLN A 93 -10.05 -5.21 17.67
C GLN A 93 -8.64 -5.42 18.22
N ARG A 94 -7.70 -5.88 17.38
CA ARG A 94 -6.29 -6.09 17.77
C ARG A 94 -5.50 -4.79 17.73
N VAL A 95 -5.94 -3.84 16.91
CA VAL A 95 -5.35 -2.50 16.80
C VAL A 95 -5.96 -1.55 17.83
N GLY A 96 -7.18 -1.82 18.30
CA GLY A 96 -7.90 -0.95 19.24
C GLY A 96 -8.69 0.18 18.58
N ILE A 97 -8.79 0.18 17.25
CA ILE A 97 -9.61 1.10 16.46
C ILE A 97 -10.80 0.30 15.94
N THR A 98 -11.96 0.38 16.58
CA THR A 98 -13.16 -0.37 16.18
C THR A 98 -14.29 0.51 15.67
N GLU A 99 -14.15 1.82 15.79
CA GLU A 99 -15.14 2.83 15.41
C GLU A 99 -14.46 3.93 14.56
N TYR A 100 -15.26 4.78 13.90
CA TYR A 100 -14.73 5.94 13.17
C TYR A 100 -13.86 6.81 14.10
N ILE A 101 -12.65 7.17 13.69
CA ILE A 101 -11.82 8.09 14.49
C ILE A 101 -12.37 9.51 14.31
N GLU A 102 -12.66 10.16 15.43
CA GLU A 102 -12.87 11.60 15.52
C GLU A 102 -11.63 12.21 16.18
N SER A 103 -11.14 13.34 15.66
CA SER A 103 -9.87 13.94 16.11
C SER A 103 -9.85 14.27 17.60
N THR A 104 -11.01 14.55 18.21
CA THR A 104 -11.08 15.10 19.57
C THR A 104 -11.68 14.17 20.62
N ARG A 105 -12.17 12.98 20.26
CA ARG A 105 -12.78 12.06 21.24
C ARG A 105 -12.73 10.60 20.82
N LYS A 106 -12.70 9.73 21.84
CA LYS A 106 -12.97 8.30 21.65
C LYS A 106 -14.42 8.12 21.22
N THR A 107 -14.60 7.31 20.18
CA THR A 107 -15.89 7.02 19.59
C THR A 107 -16.27 5.59 19.95
N GLY A 108 -17.42 5.44 20.61
CA GLY A 108 -17.95 4.13 20.99
C GLY A 108 -17.28 3.48 22.22
N PRO A 109 -17.97 2.52 22.85
CA PRO A 109 -17.53 1.90 24.11
C PRO A 109 -16.32 0.97 23.97
N HIS A 110 -15.94 0.59 22.74
CA HIS A 110 -14.92 -0.42 22.46
C HIS A 110 -13.75 0.09 21.60
N SER A 111 -13.77 1.36 21.18
CA SER A 111 -12.62 1.97 20.52
C SER A 111 -11.69 2.56 21.57
N HIS A 112 -10.48 2.02 21.64
CA HIS A 112 -9.51 2.36 22.67
C HIS A 112 -8.51 3.42 22.18
N GLU A 113 -8.33 3.52 20.87
CA GLU A 113 -7.36 4.39 20.22
C GLU A 113 -8.05 5.49 19.38
N THR A 114 -7.46 6.67 19.38
CA THR A 114 -7.86 7.83 18.54
C THR A 114 -6.86 8.10 17.41
N THR A 115 -5.78 7.32 17.34
CA THR A 115 -4.74 7.35 16.32
C THR A 115 -4.18 5.94 16.16
N LEU A 116 -3.61 5.61 15.01
CA LEU A 116 -2.89 4.35 14.82
C LEU A 116 -1.71 4.32 15.80
N PRO A 117 -1.61 3.30 16.68
CA PRO A 117 -0.51 3.23 17.62
C PRO A 117 0.84 3.16 16.89
N GLN A 118 1.81 3.94 17.37
CA GLN A 118 3.20 3.92 16.87
C GLN A 118 3.92 2.58 17.10
N THR A 119 3.35 1.69 17.91
CA THR A 119 3.84 0.33 18.13
C THR A 119 3.43 -0.64 17.01
N GLU A 120 2.49 -0.25 16.16
CA GLU A 120 2.06 -1.04 15.01
C GLU A 120 3.02 -0.87 13.84
N ILE A 121 3.34 -1.98 13.15
CA ILE A 121 4.13 -1.94 11.92
C ILE A 121 3.16 -1.85 10.75
N THR A 122 3.24 -0.74 10.03
CA THR A 122 2.42 -0.48 8.85
C THR A 122 3.03 -1.03 7.57
N LEU A 123 2.22 -1.13 6.51
CA LEU A 123 2.70 -1.38 5.15
C LEU A 123 3.79 -0.38 4.77
N GLY A 124 3.63 0.91 5.07
CA GLY A 124 4.64 1.95 4.80
C GLY A 124 5.99 1.59 5.41
N GLU A 125 6.02 1.30 6.71
CA GLU A 125 7.25 0.94 7.42
C GLU A 125 7.85 -0.39 6.92
N ALA A 126 7.01 -1.38 6.64
CA ALA A 126 7.44 -2.67 6.12
C ALA A 126 8.10 -2.53 4.73
N PHE A 127 7.49 -1.76 3.82
CA PHE A 127 8.04 -1.49 2.49
C PHE A 127 9.32 -0.65 2.58
N LYS A 128 9.30 0.43 3.37
CA LYS A 128 10.47 1.30 3.58
C LYS A 128 11.68 0.54 4.13
N LYS A 129 11.47 -0.31 5.14
CA LYS A 129 12.51 -1.19 5.69
C LYS A 129 13.12 -2.13 4.64
N ASN A 130 12.36 -2.48 3.61
CA ASN A 130 12.80 -3.33 2.51
C ASN A 130 13.31 -2.54 1.29
N GLY A 131 13.63 -1.26 1.45
CA GLY A 131 14.29 -0.44 0.43
C GLY A 131 13.37 0.11 -0.65
N TYR A 132 12.07 0.18 -0.38
CA TYR A 132 11.12 0.89 -1.23
C TYR A 132 11.08 2.38 -0.88
N GLN A 133 10.88 3.21 -1.89
CA GLN A 133 10.39 4.57 -1.69
C GLN A 133 8.88 4.52 -1.50
N THR A 134 8.37 5.25 -0.51
CA THR A 134 6.99 5.12 -0.06
C THR A 134 6.25 6.46 -0.16
N GLY A 135 5.01 6.42 -0.64
CA GLY A 135 4.19 7.61 -0.84
C GLY A 135 2.73 7.35 -0.50
N TYR A 136 2.05 8.37 0.01
CA TYR A 136 0.62 8.32 0.35
C TYR A 136 -0.13 9.47 -0.33
N ILE A 137 -1.30 9.19 -0.91
CA ILE A 137 -2.16 10.21 -1.51
C ILE A 137 -3.59 10.04 -0.99
N GLY A 138 -4.18 11.12 -0.48
CA GLY A 138 -5.59 11.20 -0.12
C GLY A 138 -5.88 10.92 1.36
N LYS A 139 -7.05 10.32 1.62
CA LYS A 139 -7.65 10.13 2.96
C LYS A 139 -6.89 9.14 3.81
N TRP A 140 -6.23 9.60 4.87
CA TRP A 140 -5.54 8.75 5.85
C TRP A 140 -6.49 8.14 6.89
N HIS A 141 -7.16 9.01 7.66
CA HIS A 141 -8.19 8.68 8.66
C HIS A 141 -7.76 7.69 9.76
N LEU A 142 -6.48 7.75 10.14
CA LEU A 142 -5.88 6.96 11.22
C LEU A 142 -5.15 7.81 12.26
N GLY A 143 -5.54 9.07 12.38
CA GLY A 143 -4.90 10.05 13.27
C GLY A 143 -4.75 11.40 12.59
N ALA A 144 -4.94 12.46 13.37
CA ALA A 144 -4.82 13.86 12.97
C ALA A 144 -3.73 14.61 13.75
N GLU A 145 -3.38 14.08 14.92
CA GLU A 145 -2.47 14.68 15.88
C GLU A 145 -1.01 14.39 15.54
N ALA A 146 -0.09 15.05 16.25
CA ALA A 146 1.34 14.77 16.14
C ALA A 146 1.64 13.28 16.38
N GLY A 147 2.38 12.65 15.46
CA GLY A 147 2.64 11.21 15.50
C GLY A 147 1.52 10.33 14.91
N GLY A 148 0.47 10.92 14.33
CA GLY A 148 -0.60 10.18 13.66
C GLY A 148 -0.59 10.29 12.14
N TRP A 149 0.38 10.97 11.54
CA TRP A 149 0.39 11.25 10.10
C TRP A 149 1.00 10.10 9.30
N PRO A 150 0.70 9.95 7.99
CA PRO A 150 1.34 8.93 7.16
C PRO A 150 2.87 8.95 7.23
N LYS A 151 3.47 10.14 7.36
CA LYS A 151 4.93 10.29 7.51
C LYS A 151 5.49 9.67 8.79
N ASP A 152 4.69 9.63 9.84
CA ASP A 152 5.02 8.98 11.11
C ASP A 152 4.83 7.46 11.03
N HIS A 153 4.27 6.95 9.95
CA HIS A 153 3.98 5.53 9.69
C HIS A 153 4.64 5.05 8.39
N GLY A 154 5.89 5.48 8.19
CA GLY A 154 6.77 4.91 7.17
C GLY A 154 6.51 5.33 5.73
N PHE A 155 5.69 6.37 5.48
CA PHE A 155 5.57 6.98 4.15
C PHE A 155 6.52 8.18 4.00
N ASP A 156 7.44 8.16 3.03
CA ASP A 156 8.43 9.22 2.83
C ASP A 156 7.80 10.56 2.45
N TRP A 157 6.69 10.52 1.71
CA TRP A 157 5.92 11.70 1.34
C TRP A 157 4.42 11.43 1.39
N ALA A 158 3.64 12.49 1.61
CA ALA A 158 2.19 12.44 1.61
C ALA A 158 1.64 13.68 0.88
N MET A 159 0.55 13.51 0.11
CA MET A 159 -0.16 14.57 -0.60
C MET A 159 -1.67 14.41 -0.45
N ALA A 160 -2.41 15.52 -0.51
CA ALA A 160 -3.88 15.54 -0.38
C ALA A 160 -4.41 14.83 0.89
N SER A 161 -3.56 14.73 1.92
CA SER A 161 -3.91 14.28 3.27
C SER A 161 -4.23 15.51 4.12
N CYS A 162 -5.41 15.56 4.74
CA CYS A 162 -5.80 16.65 5.64
C CYS A 162 -5.91 16.18 7.08
N GLU A 163 -5.97 17.14 8.02
CA GLU A 163 -6.09 16.93 9.46
C GLU A 163 -7.28 16.03 9.83
N HIS A 164 -8.43 16.18 9.17
CA HIS A 164 -9.61 15.37 9.46
C HIS A 164 -9.55 13.98 8.80
N GLY A 165 -8.42 13.64 8.17
CA GLY A 165 -8.26 12.43 7.40
C GLY A 165 -9.06 12.40 6.11
N MET A 166 -9.74 13.46 5.68
CA MET A 166 -10.55 13.51 4.44
C MET A 166 -9.99 14.54 3.45
N PRO A 167 -10.09 14.36 2.12
CA PRO A 167 -9.74 15.44 1.20
C PRO A 167 -10.69 16.63 1.44
N GLY A 168 -10.18 17.88 1.35
CA GLY A 168 -10.99 19.09 1.55
C GLY A 168 -12.04 19.30 0.45
N SER A 169 -11.88 18.62 -0.68
CA SER A 169 -12.89 18.46 -1.74
C SER A 169 -12.69 17.12 -2.47
N TYR A 170 -13.78 16.44 -2.81
CA TYR A 170 -13.77 15.26 -3.70
C TYR A 170 -13.82 15.65 -5.19
N PHE A 171 -14.08 16.93 -5.49
CA PHE A 171 -14.24 17.43 -6.86
C PHE A 171 -13.13 18.42 -7.21
N PHE A 172 -12.75 18.43 -8.48
CA PHE A 172 -11.82 19.40 -9.04
C PHE A 172 -12.37 20.85 -8.88
N PRO A 173 -11.52 21.85 -8.56
CA PRO A 173 -10.12 21.70 -8.14
C PRO A 173 -10.04 21.10 -6.74
N TYR A 174 -9.22 20.06 -6.59
CA TYR A 174 -9.01 19.41 -5.31
C TYR A 174 -8.45 20.43 -4.30
N LYS A 175 -9.01 20.43 -3.08
CA LYS A 175 -8.65 21.33 -1.98
C LYS A 175 -8.04 20.54 -0.84
#